data_AF-A0A2H3CSQ6-F1
#
_entry.id   AF-A0A2H3CSQ6-F1
#
_cell.length_a   1.000
_cell.length_b   1.000
_cell.length_c   1.000
_cell.angle_alpha   90.00
_cell.angle_beta   90.00
_cell.angle_gamma   90.00
#
_symmetry.space_group_name_H-M   'P 1'
#
loop_
_entity.id
_entity.type
_entity.pdbx_description
1 polymer ?
#
loop_
_entity_poly.entity_id
_entity_poly.type
_entity_poly.pdbx_seq_one_letter_code
_entity_poly.pdbx_strand_id
1 'polypeptide(L)'
;MRLAVISTLLAFSLYSVAAQDLTPSPTWRSPNIILSKDDRTSIAIIALGKAISMLNQTNGQFRDGIYRNGGILYAQMAEFDRLTSQTMYKETLKNYSTLAESVGPGFLNGKVSSIC
;
A
#
# COMPACT_ATOMS: atom_id res chain seq x y z
N MET A 1 10.88 32.93 -48.56
CA MET A 1 10.31 32.94 -47.19
C MET A 1 9.73 31.56 -46.83
N ARG A 2 10.55 30.53 -46.56
CA ARG A 2 10.10 29.26 -45.94
C ARG A 2 11.24 28.55 -45.19
N LEU A 3 12.16 29.31 -44.59
CA LEU A 3 13.29 28.76 -43.81
C LEU A 3 13.50 29.45 -42.46
N ALA A 4 12.73 30.50 -42.13
CA ALA A 4 12.83 31.19 -40.85
C ALA A 4 11.97 30.57 -39.72
N VAL A 5 11.09 29.62 -40.05
CA VAL A 5 10.08 29.09 -39.09
C VAL A 5 10.60 27.84 -38.35
N ILE A 6 11.69 27.22 -38.79
CA ILE A 6 12.20 25.98 -38.17
C ILE A 6 13.15 26.29 -36.99
N SER A 7 13.78 27.47 -36.95
CA SER A 7 14.76 27.82 -35.90
C SER A 7 14.16 28.29 -34.57
N THR A 8 12.88 28.63 -34.48
CA THR A 8 12.26 29.05 -33.21
C THR A 8 11.65 27.90 -32.39
N LEU A 9 11.42 26.73 -32.99
CA LEU A 9 10.82 25.58 -32.29
C LEU A 9 11.86 24.72 -31.54
N LEU A 10 13.12 24.73 -31.99
CA LEU A 10 14.20 24.00 -31.31
C LEU A 10 14.67 24.69 -30.01
N ALA A 11 14.41 25.99 -29.86
CA ALA A 11 14.77 26.73 -28.65
C ALA A 11 13.86 26.44 -27.45
N PHE A 12 12.63 25.96 -27.68
CA PHE A 12 11.71 25.56 -26.60
C PHE A 12 12.01 24.17 -26.03
N SER A 13 12.83 23.37 -26.71
CA SER A 13 13.22 22.02 -26.27
C SER A 13 14.30 22.01 -25.17
N LEU A 14 14.82 23.18 -24.78
CA LEU A 14 15.90 23.33 -23.79
C LEU A 14 15.42 23.81 -22.42
N TYR A 15 14.10 23.83 -22.16
CA TYR A 15 13.61 23.75 -20.78
C TYR A 15 13.97 22.37 -20.24
N SER A 16 15.24 22.25 -19.89
CA SER A 16 15.81 21.23 -19.05
C SER A 16 14.88 21.11 -17.87
N VAL A 17 14.15 20.00 -17.81
CA VAL A 17 13.59 19.54 -16.54
C VAL A 17 14.84 19.32 -15.68
N ALA A 18 15.20 20.32 -14.88
CA ALA A 18 16.08 20.09 -13.77
C ALA A 18 15.37 19.01 -12.96
N ALA A 19 15.88 17.78 -13.02
CA ALA A 19 15.45 16.74 -12.11
C ALA A 19 15.66 17.35 -10.72
N GLN A 20 14.57 17.56 -9.98
CA GLN A 20 14.68 17.94 -8.59
C GLN A 20 15.60 16.90 -7.95
N ASP A 21 16.68 17.36 -7.33
CA ASP A 21 17.57 16.47 -6.59
C ASP A 21 16.75 15.93 -5.42
N LEU A 22 16.16 14.75 -5.61
CA LEU A 22 15.39 14.03 -4.59
C LEU A 22 16.34 13.30 -3.66
N THR A 23 17.52 13.85 -3.36
CA THR A 23 18.38 13.29 -2.32
C THR A 23 17.65 13.38 -0.99
N PRO A 24 17.22 12.24 -0.44
CA PRO A 24 16.48 12.26 0.80
C PRO A 24 17.46 12.65 1.91
N SER A 25 17.05 13.59 2.77
CA SER A 25 17.87 14.09 3.90
C SER A 25 18.50 12.94 4.67
N PRO A 26 19.81 12.92 4.98
CA PRO A 26 20.47 11.79 5.66
C PRO A 26 19.73 11.25 6.91
N THR A 27 18.96 12.11 7.58
CA THR A 27 18.11 11.78 8.72
C THR A 27 16.90 10.90 8.40
N TRP A 28 16.55 10.69 7.13
CA TRP A 28 15.40 9.85 6.72
C TRP A 28 15.57 8.39 7.15
N ARG A 29 16.82 7.89 7.23
CA ARG A 29 17.14 6.53 7.69
C ARG A 29 17.10 6.39 9.22
N SER A 30 17.22 7.50 9.94
CA SER A 30 17.19 7.56 11.39
C SER A 30 16.32 8.73 11.84
N PRO A 31 15.01 8.67 11.58
CA PRO A 31 14.11 9.75 11.94
C PRO A 31 14.11 9.94 13.45
N ASN A 32 13.98 11.19 13.91
CA ASN A 32 13.80 11.50 15.31
C ASN A 32 12.38 11.08 15.75
N ILE A 33 12.21 9.82 16.13
CA ILE A 33 10.93 9.27 16.58
C ILE A 33 10.77 9.59 18.07
N ILE A 34 9.95 10.59 18.38
CA ILE A 34 9.66 11.03 19.75
C ILE A 34 8.69 10.06 20.46
N LEU A 35 7.88 9.32 19.70
CA LEU A 35 6.92 8.36 20.23
C LEU A 35 7.60 7.11 20.77
N SER A 36 7.10 6.60 21.90
CA SER A 36 7.56 5.32 22.44
C SER A 36 7.22 4.15 21.50
N LYS A 37 7.79 2.98 21.78
CA LYS A 37 7.40 1.75 21.06
C LYS A 37 5.92 1.41 21.31
N ASP A 38 5.45 1.60 22.53
CA ASP A 38 4.09 1.26 22.92
C ASP A 38 3.07 2.20 22.28
N ASP A 39 3.36 3.50 22.23
CA ASP A 39 2.51 4.48 21.53
C ASP A 39 2.36 4.13 20.05
N ARG A 40 3.47 3.82 19.38
CA ARG A 40 3.46 3.40 17.97
C ARG A 40 2.70 2.11 17.75
N THR A 41 2.83 1.16 18.66
CA THR A 41 2.11 -0.12 18.63
C THR A 41 0.61 0.12 18.79
N SER A 42 0.21 0.97 19.75
CA SER A 42 -1.19 1.35 19.99
C SER A 42 -1.81 2.04 18.76
N ILE A 43 -1.10 2.99 18.15
CA ILE A 43 -1.55 3.66 16.92
C ILE A 43 -1.75 2.63 15.80
N ALA A 44 -0.82 1.70 15.62
CA ALA A 44 -0.93 0.66 14.59
C ALA A 44 -2.13 -0.27 14.84
N ILE A 45 -2.37 -0.70 16.09
CA ILE A 45 -3.54 -1.52 16.46
C ILE A 45 -4.84 -0.78 16.14
N ILE A 46 -4.93 0.51 16.48
CA ILE A 46 -6.11 1.34 16.22
C ILE A 46 -6.34 1.47 14.70
N ALA A 47 -5.29 1.74 13.93
CA ALA A 47 -5.38 1.89 12.48
C ALA A 47 -5.79 0.57 11.80
N LEU A 48 -5.17 -0.56 12.18
CA LEU A 48 -5.53 -1.88 11.67
C LEU A 48 -6.97 -2.24 12.06
N GLY A 49 -7.38 -1.99 13.30
CA GLY A 49 -8.75 -2.19 13.75
C GLY A 49 -9.76 -1.38 12.93
N LYS A 50 -9.43 -0.13 12.62
CA LYS A 50 -10.27 0.71 11.75
C LYS A 50 -10.36 0.15 10.33
N ALA A 51 -9.25 -0.27 9.74
CA ALA A 51 -9.23 -0.86 8.41
C ALA A 51 -10.03 -2.18 8.36
N ILE A 52 -9.89 -3.03 9.39
CA ILE A 52 -10.67 -4.26 9.54
C ILE A 52 -12.18 -3.96 9.60
N SER A 53 -12.59 -2.92 10.33
CA SER A 53 -14.01 -2.51 10.40
C SER A 53 -14.60 -2.07 9.06
N MET A 54 -13.74 -1.73 8.09
CA MET A 54 -14.15 -1.32 6.74
C MET A 54 -14.24 -2.52 5.78
N LEU A 55 -13.75 -3.70 6.17
CA LEU A 55 -13.93 -4.93 5.41
C LEU A 55 -15.39 -5.40 5.50
N ASN A 56 -15.90 -5.88 4.38
CA ASN A 56 -17.11 -6.67 4.36
C ASN A 56 -16.82 -8.03 5.00
N GLN A 57 -17.51 -8.30 6.11
CA GLN A 57 -17.32 -9.47 6.95
C GLN A 57 -17.73 -10.79 6.28
N THR A 58 -18.46 -10.75 5.16
CA THR A 58 -18.92 -11.96 4.46
C THR A 58 -17.99 -12.42 3.35
N ASN A 59 -17.13 -11.54 2.83
CA ASN A 59 -16.21 -11.87 1.73
C ASN A 59 -14.75 -11.45 2.00
N GLY A 60 -14.49 -10.78 3.13
CA GLY A 60 -13.16 -10.31 3.51
C GLY A 60 -12.62 -9.13 2.69
N GLN A 61 -13.43 -8.51 1.84
CA GLN A 61 -12.96 -7.47 0.90
C GLN A 61 -13.44 -6.08 1.29
N PHE A 62 -12.74 -5.05 0.80
CA PHE A 62 -13.26 -3.70 0.82
C PHE A 62 -14.41 -3.54 -0.18
N ARG A 63 -15.23 -2.50 0.02
CA ARG A 63 -16.37 -2.20 -0.87
C ARG A 63 -15.99 -1.75 -2.27
N ASP A 64 -14.71 -1.42 -2.50
CA ASP A 64 -14.19 -1.01 -3.79
C ASP A 64 -14.11 -2.16 -4.81
N GLY A 65 -14.29 -3.41 -4.37
CA GLY A 65 -14.21 -4.59 -5.23
C GLY A 65 -12.78 -4.93 -5.67
N ILE A 66 -11.77 -4.22 -5.16
CA ILE A 66 -10.37 -4.42 -5.52
C ILE A 66 -9.77 -5.43 -4.54
N TYR A 67 -9.68 -6.70 -4.98
CA TYR A 67 -9.11 -7.81 -4.21
C TYR A 67 -7.73 -7.52 -3.63
N ARG A 68 -6.90 -6.78 -4.41
CA ARG A 68 -5.55 -6.38 -3.99
C ARG A 68 -5.56 -5.58 -2.69
N ASN A 69 -6.56 -4.73 -2.47
CA ASN A 69 -6.59 -3.85 -1.30
C ASN A 69 -6.83 -4.65 -0.01
N GLY A 70 -7.72 -5.65 -0.06
CA GLY A 70 -7.91 -6.60 1.06
C GLY A 70 -6.63 -7.37 1.36
N GLY A 71 -5.97 -7.91 0.32
CA GLY A 71 -4.69 -8.62 0.48
C GLY A 71 -3.58 -7.77 1.09
N ILE A 72 -3.51 -6.47 0.77
CA ILE A 72 -2.55 -5.54 1.39
C ILE A 72 -2.81 -5.40 2.88
N LEU A 73 -4.07 -5.23 3.31
CA LEU A 73 -4.41 -5.18 4.73
C LEU A 73 -4.00 -6.48 5.43
N TYR A 74 -4.22 -7.64 4.81
CA TYR A 74 -3.85 -8.92 5.40
C TYR A 74 -2.32 -9.03 5.60
N ALA A 75 -1.54 -8.57 4.62
CA ALA A 75 -0.09 -8.52 4.74
C ALA A 75 0.35 -7.58 5.87
N GLN A 76 -0.29 -6.43 6.03
CA GLN A 76 0.02 -5.49 7.12
C GLN A 76 -0.28 -6.07 8.51
N MET A 77 -1.39 -6.81 8.64
CA MET A 77 -1.72 -7.52 9.89
C MET A 77 -0.69 -8.60 10.24
N ALA A 78 -0.28 -9.39 9.24
CA ALA A 78 0.75 -10.42 9.43
C ALA A 78 2.12 -9.81 9.77
N GLU A 79 2.48 -8.71 9.12
CA GLU A 79 3.72 -7.98 9.38
C GLU A 79 3.72 -7.35 10.77
N PHE A 80 2.57 -6.81 11.23
CA PHE A 80 2.43 -6.32 12.60
C PHE A 80 2.67 -7.44 13.63
N ASP A 81 2.01 -8.59 13.48
CA ASP A 81 2.18 -9.75 14.35
C ASP A 81 3.66 -10.18 14.38
N ARG A 82 4.32 -10.23 13.21
CA ARG A 82 5.74 -10.56 13.08
C ARG A 82 6.64 -9.55 13.80
N LEU A 83 6.45 -8.25 13.58
CA LEU A 83 7.27 -7.17 14.14
C LEU A 83 7.09 -7.01 15.65
N THR A 84 5.91 -7.34 16.17
CA THR A 84 5.58 -7.25 17.59
C THR A 84 5.74 -8.57 18.34
N SER A 85 6.07 -9.66 17.64
CA SER A 85 6.12 -11.03 18.19
C SER A 85 4.81 -11.45 18.85
N GLN A 86 3.69 -11.04 18.25
CA GLN A 86 2.33 -11.37 18.68
C GLN A 86 1.64 -12.25 17.64
N THR A 87 0.48 -12.77 18.00
CA THR A 87 -0.40 -13.53 17.08
C THR A 87 -1.81 -12.98 17.11
N MET A 88 -1.95 -11.66 17.29
CA MET A 88 -3.23 -10.99 17.50
C MET A 88 -4.16 -11.20 16.31
N TYR A 89 -3.62 -11.22 15.10
CA TYR A 89 -4.39 -11.25 13.86
C TYR A 89 -4.40 -12.62 13.17
N LYS A 90 -3.69 -13.62 13.71
CA LYS A 90 -3.56 -14.95 13.11
C LYS A 90 -4.89 -15.61 12.74
N GLU A 91 -5.84 -15.69 13.66
CA GLU A 91 -7.13 -16.34 13.39
C GLU A 91 -8.01 -15.50 12.46
N THR A 92 -7.99 -14.17 12.62
CA THR A 92 -8.65 -13.23 11.70
C THR A 92 -8.16 -13.40 10.27
N LEU A 93 -6.84 -13.55 10.07
CA LEU A 93 -6.22 -13.76 8.77
C LEU A 93 -6.63 -15.09 8.13
N LYS A 94 -6.67 -16.18 8.90
CA LYS A 94 -7.17 -17.47 8.40
C LYS A 94 -8.62 -17.37 7.93
N ASN A 95 -9.47 -16.70 8.72
CA ASN A 95 -10.88 -16.51 8.39
C ASN A 95 -11.02 -15.71 7.09
N TYR A 96 -10.41 -14.53 7.00
CA TYR A 96 -10.53 -13.69 5.81
C TYR A 96 -9.90 -14.30 4.56
N SER A 97 -8.79 -15.03 4.71
CA SER A 97 -8.19 -15.80 3.60
C SER A 97 -9.17 -16.85 3.05
N THR A 98 -9.91 -17.52 3.93
CA THR A 98 -10.93 -18.50 3.56
C THR A 98 -12.12 -17.85 2.86
N LEU A 99 -12.59 -16.70 3.36
CA LEU A 99 -13.68 -15.93 2.76
C LEU A 99 -13.30 -15.35 1.38
N ALA A 100 -12.07 -14.87 1.22
CA ALA A 100 -11.60 -14.35 -0.05
C ALA A 100 -11.49 -15.47 -1.11
N GLU A 101 -10.99 -16.65 -0.73
CA GLU A 101 -10.92 -17.83 -1.62
C GLU A 101 -12.31 -18.36 -2.00
N SER A 102 -13.29 -18.32 -1.08
CA SER A 102 -14.64 -18.81 -1.38
C SER A 102 -15.38 -17.92 -2.39
N VAL A 103 -15.11 -16.62 -2.39
CA VAL A 103 -15.72 -15.65 -3.31
C VAL A 103 -14.93 -15.51 -4.61
N GLY A 104 -13.60 -15.64 -4.55
CA GLY A 104 -12.71 -15.63 -5.71
C GLY A 104 -11.80 -16.86 -5.73
N PRO A 105 -12.27 -18.02 -6.21
CA PRO A 105 -11.44 -19.21 -6.29
C PRO A 105 -10.12 -18.94 -7.03
N GLY A 106 -8.99 -19.34 -6.43
CA GLY A 106 -7.65 -19.02 -6.91
C GLY A 106 -7.02 -17.75 -6.31
N PHE A 107 -7.70 -17.07 -5.39
CA PHE A 107 -7.18 -15.90 -4.66
C PHE A 107 -5.87 -16.19 -3.96
N LEU A 108 -5.82 -17.29 -3.19
CA LEU A 108 -4.62 -17.70 -2.46
C LEU A 108 -3.48 -18.14 -3.39
N ASN A 109 -3.82 -18.48 -4.64
CA ASN A 109 -2.87 -18.91 -5.65
C ASN A 109 -2.41 -17.76 -6.56
N GLY A 110 -2.86 -16.53 -6.34
CA GLY A 110 -2.60 -15.38 -7.21
C GLY A 110 -3.19 -15.52 -8.62
N LYS A 111 -4.19 -16.40 -8.79
CA LYS A 111 -4.82 -16.73 -10.07
C LYS A 111 -6.16 -16.03 -10.30
N VAL A 112 -6.57 -15.14 -9.39
CA VAL A 112 -7.73 -14.28 -9.64
C VAL A 112 -7.37 -13.42 -10.84
N SER A 113 -8.14 -13.57 -11.93
CA SER A 113 -7.98 -12.74 -13.12
C SER A 113 -8.01 -11.29 -12.68
N SER A 114 -6.94 -10.54 -12.93
CA SER A 114 -6.92 -9.10 -12.69
C SER A 114 -8.02 -8.48 -13.53
N ILE A 115 -9.16 -8.20 -12.91
CA ILE A 115 -10.09 -7.22 -13.45
C ILE A 115 -9.48 -5.89 -13.02
N CYS A 116 -8.50 -5.44 -13.81
CA CYS A 116 -8.17 -4.03 -13.90
C CYS A 116 -9.29 -3.33 -14.65
#